data_AF-A0AA35VQM1-F1
#
_entry.id   AF-A0AA35VQM1-F1
#
_cell.length_a   1.000
_cell.length_b   1.000
_cell.length_c   1.000
_cell.angle_alpha   90.00
_cell.angle_beta   90.00
_cell.angle_gamma   90.00
#
_symmetry.space_group_name_H-M   'P 1'
#
loop_
_entity.id
_entity.type
_entity.pdbx_description
1 polymer ?
#
loop_
_entity_poly.entity_id
_entity_poly.type
_entity_poly.pdbx_seq_one_letter_code
_entity_poly.pdbx_strand_id
1 'polypeptide(L)' 'MLEAFANGDLSLAQKYQCSTQELISFFMAQGFGVAETKAIVTLLSGIPMGPPRLPLSSASEEFIASVKPKLESLKNCCYS' A
#
# COMPACT_ATOMS: atom_id res chain seq x y z
N MET A 1 -3.51 -14.60 1.41
CA MET A 1 -2.52 -14.89 2.46
C MET A 1 -3.15 -15.66 3.60
N LEU A 2 -4.05 -15.06 4.39
CA LEU A 2 -4.71 -15.73 5.53
C LEU A 2 -5.51 -16.98 5.12
N GLU A 3 -6.28 -16.92 4.03
CA GLU A 3 -7.04 -18.06 3.53
C GLU A 3 -6.13 -19.20 3.04
N ALA A 4 -5.11 -18.90 2.24
CA ALA A 4 -4.12 -19.87 1.81
C ALA A 4 -3.43 -20.57 3.00
N PHE A 5 -3.08 -19.79 4.03
CA PHE A 5 -2.50 -20.33 5.26
C PHE A 5 -3.50 -21.25 6.00
N ALA A 6 -4.75 -20.82 6.16
CA ALA A 6 -5.80 -21.61 6.80
C ALA A 6 -6.08 -22.93 6.06
N ASN A 7 -5.96 -22.94 4.73
CA ASN A 7 -6.11 -24.11 3.87
C ASN A 7 -4.84 -25.00 3.84
N GLY A 8 -3.78 -24.65 4.58
CA GLY A 8 -2.51 -25.39 4.59
C GLY A 8 -1.62 -25.16 3.37
N ASP A 9 -2.00 -24.28 2.45
CA ASP A 9 -1.18 -23.90 1.29
C ASP A 9 -0.15 -22.83 1.70
N LEU A 10 0.92 -23.30 2.34
CA LEU A 10 2.00 -22.45 2.84
C LEU A 10 2.78 -21.78 1.72
N SER A 11 2.93 -22.44 0.57
CA SER A 11 3.63 -21.88 -0.59
C SER A 11 2.90 -20.67 -1.15
N LEU A 12 1.58 -20.76 -1.29
CA LEU A 12 0.76 -19.63 -1.74
C LEU A 12 0.68 -18.53 -0.67
N ALA A 13 0.58 -18.90 0.61
CA ALA A 13 0.61 -17.93 1.71
C ALA A 13 1.93 -17.13 1.72
N GLN A 14 3.07 -17.81 1.56
CA GLN A 14 4.39 -17.20 1.46
C GLN A 14 4.47 -16.26 0.26
N LYS A 15 4.01 -16.69 -0.93
CA LYS A 15 3.99 -15.84 -2.13
C LYS A 15 3.24 -14.53 -1.87
N TYR A 16 2.04 -14.59 -1.29
CA TYR A 16 1.27 -13.39 -0.96
C TYR A 16 1.97 -12.51 0.08
N GLN A 17 2.63 -13.11 1.08
CA GLN A 17 3.36 -12.37 2.09
C GLN A 17 4.57 -11.64 1.48
N CYS A 18 5.34 -12.31 0.61
CA CYS A 18 6.47 -11.71 -0.09
C CYS A 18 6.03 -10.53 -0.97
N SER A 19 4.98 -10.68 -1.78
CA SER A 19 4.46 -9.57 -2.59
C SER A 19 4.00 -8.39 -1.74
N THR A 20 3.40 -8.66 -0.58
CA THR A 20 2.99 -7.62 0.38
C THR A 20 4.22 -6.92 0.98
N GLN A 21 5.26 -7.67 1.35
CA GLN A 21 6.50 -7.14 1.90
C GLN A 21 7.27 -6.29 0.88
N GLU A 22 7.33 -6.68 -0.38
CA GLU A 22 7.93 -5.89 -1.45
C GLU A 22 7.25 -4.52 -1.59
N LEU A 23 5.92 -4.51 -1.53
CA LEU A 23 5.14 -3.28 -1.59
C LEU A 23 5.37 -2.38 -0.38
N ILE A 24 5.33 -2.94 0.83
CA ILE A 24 5.57 -2.19 2.06
C ILE A 24 7.01 -1.67 2.10
N SER A 25 7.99 -2.47 1.66
CA SER A 25 9.39 -2.06 1.59
C SER A 25 9.59 -0.87 0.65
N PHE A 26 8.90 -0.87 -0.49
CA PHE A 26 8.88 0.27 -1.40
C PHE A 26 8.32 1.53 -0.73
N PHE A 27 7.21 1.45 0.01
CA PHE A 27 6.68 2.61 0.73
C PHE A 27 7.62 3.09 1.83
N MET A 28 8.20 2.19 2.62
CA MET A 28 9.15 2.55 3.68
C MET A 28 10.36 3.30 3.14
N ALA A 29 10.87 2.93 1.95
CA ALA A 29 11.97 3.63 1.30
C ALA A 29 11.65 5.07 0.91
N GLN A 30 10.36 5.41 0.73
CA GLN A 30 9.90 6.77 0.42
C GLN A 30 9.49 7.58 1.66
N GLY A 31 9.62 7.00 2.86
CA GLY A 31 9.06 7.54 4.10
C GLY A 31 7.59 7.14 4.23
N PHE A 32 7.30 6.16 5.10
CA PHE A 32 5.95 5.62 5.26
C PHE A 32 5.45 5.78 6.70
N GLY A 33 4.49 6.67 6.89
CA GLY A 33 3.81 6.91 8.16
C GLY A 33 2.30 7.03 8.01
N VAL A 34 1.68 7.65 9.01
CA VAL A 34 0.22 7.81 9.07
C VAL A 34 -0.28 8.76 7.98
N ALA A 35 0.47 9.84 7.69
CA ALA A 35 0.09 10.81 6.66
C ALA A 35 0.07 10.17 5.27
N GLU A 36 1.09 9.38 4.96
CA GLU A 36 1.24 8.64 3.71
C GLU A 36 0.20 7.54 3.59
N THR A 37 -0.11 6.85 4.68
CA THR A 37 -1.20 5.88 4.72
C THR A 37 -2.54 6.53 4.35
N LYS A 38 -2.85 7.72 4.88
CA LYS A 38 -4.07 8.45 4.52
C LYS A 38 -4.11 8.82 3.03
N ALA A 39 -2.97 9.22 2.47
CA ALA A 39 -2.85 9.52 1.04
C ALA A 39 -3.04 8.25 0.17
N ILE A 40 -2.38 7.14 0.53
CA ILE A 40 -2.52 5.84 -0.17
C ILE A 40 -3.97 5.35 -0.14
N VAL A 41 -4.62 5.40 1.03
CA VAL A 41 -6.03 4.99 1.14
C VAL A 41 -6.94 5.88 0.30
N THR A 42 -6.67 7.18 0.24
CA THR A 42 -7.41 8.11 -0.64
C THR A 42 -7.24 7.73 -2.12
N LEU A 43 -6.01 7.42 -2.57
CA LEU A 43 -5.71 7.01 -3.95
C LEU A 43 -6.32 5.66 -4.33
N LEU A 44 -6.35 4.71 -3.39
CA LEU A 44 -6.87 3.36 -3.63
C LEU A 44 -8.40 3.32 -3.62
N SER A 45 -9.03 3.97 -2.63
CA SER A 45 -10.49 3.90 -2.42
C SER A 45 -11.27 4.99 -3.15
N GLY A 46 -10.62 6.10 -3.52
CA GLY A 46 -11.29 7.32 -3.99
C GLY A 46 -11.99 8.12 -2.88
N ILE A 47 -11.93 7.67 -1.62
CA ILE A 47 -12.55 8.34 -0.47
C ILE A 47 -11.56 9.35 0.11
N PRO A 48 -11.92 10.64 0.26
CA PRO A 48 -11.01 11.65 0.77
C PRO A 48 -10.80 11.49 2.28
N MET A 49 -9.63 10.95 2.69
CA MET A 49 -9.30 10.76 4.11
C MET A 49 -8.97 12.07 4.86
N GLY A 50 -8.82 13.18 4.12
CA GLY A 50 -8.44 14.49 4.65
C GLY A 50 -6.99 14.55 5.16
N PRO A 51 -6.51 15.74 5.54
CA PRO A 51 -5.14 15.91 6.04
C PRO A 51 -4.96 15.20 7.40
N PRO A 52 -3.74 14.79 7.75
CA PRO A 52 -3.43 14.36 9.11
C PRO A 52 -3.53 15.53 10.10
N ARG A 53 -3.68 15.22 11.39
CA ARG A 53 -3.62 16.23 12.45
C ARG A 53 -2.16 16.44 12.87
N LEU A 54 -1.84 17.65 13.33
CA LEU A 54 -0.56 17.95 13.98
C LEU A 54 -0.26 16.94 15.12
N PRO A 55 1.01 16.55 15.33
CA PRO A 55 2.24 17.14 14.74
C PRO A 55 2.62 16.58 13.36
N LEU A 56 1.78 15.76 12.73
CA LEU A 56 2.06 15.18 11.43
C LEU A 56 1.77 16.19 10.30
N SER A 57 2.70 16.28 9.35
CA SER A 57 2.49 16.98 8.08
C SER A 57 1.80 16.08 7.07
N SER A 58 1.10 16.68 6.10
CA SER A 58 0.58 15.92 4.95
C SER A 58 1.70 15.23 4.18
N ALA A 59 1.37 14.10 3.54
CA ALA A 59 2.29 13.43 2.62
C ALA A 59 2.72 14.39 1.51
N SER A 60 3.99 14.33 1.10
CA SER A 60 4.53 15.22 0.09
C SER A 60 4.02 14.89 -1.31
N GLU A 61 4.05 15.85 -2.22
CA GLU A 61 3.66 15.64 -3.61
C GLU A 61 4.59 14.64 -4.31
N GLU A 62 5.88 14.65 -3.97
CA GLU A 62 6.88 13.71 -4.47
C GLU A 62 6.56 12.27 -4.04
N PHE A 63 6.15 12.08 -2.78
CA PHE A 63 5.70 10.79 -2.29
C PHE A 63 4.51 10.29 -3.12
N ILE A 64 3.48 11.13 -3.27
CA ILE A 64 2.26 10.79 -4.03
C ILE A 64 2.60 10.43 -5.49
N ALA A 65 3.46 11.22 -6.14
CA ALA A 65 3.90 10.98 -7.51
C ALA A 65 4.67 9.65 -7.64
N SER A 66 5.48 9.28 -6.65
CA SER A 66 6.25 8.03 -6.65
C SER A 66 5.38 6.79 -6.43
N VAL A 67 4.35 6.86 -5.57
CA VAL A 67 3.54 5.69 -5.20
C VAL A 67 2.36 5.43 -6.13
N LYS A 68 1.80 6.49 -6.73
CA LYS A 68 0.64 6.37 -7.63
C LYS A 68 0.85 5.35 -8.77
N PRO A 69 1.94 5.38 -9.57
CA PRO A 69 2.13 4.40 -10.64
C PRO A 69 2.27 2.96 -10.10
N LYS A 70 2.92 2.79 -8.93
CA LYS A 70 3.04 1.47 -8.30
C LYS A 70 1.67 0.93 -7.88
N LEU A 71 0.81 1.76 -7.30
CA LEU A 71 -0.56 1.38 -6.92
C LEU A 71 -1.44 1.05 -8.13
N GLU A 72 -1.35 1.84 -9.21
CA GLU A 72 -2.10 1.56 -10.45
C GLU A 72 -1.64 0.24 -11.11
N SER A 73 -0.35 -0.09 -11.06
CA SER A 73 0.15 -1.38 -11.56
C SER A 73 -0.46 -2.59 -10.82
N LEU A 74 -0.82 -2.44 -9.55
CA LEU A 74 -1.43 -3.49 -8.74
C LEU A 74 -2.93 -3.63 -9.01
N LYS A 75 -3.65 -2.53 -9.25
CA LYS A 75 -5.09 -2.57 -9.60
C LYS A 75 -5.34 -3.41 -10.86
N ASN A 76 -4.42 -3.33 -11.83
CA ASN A 76 -4.51 -4.08 -13.08
C ASN A 76 -4.15 -5.58 -12.93
N CYS A 77 -3.61 -6.00 -11.78
CA CYS A 77 -3.19 -7.39 -11.56
C CYS A 77 -4.29 -8.27 -10.92
N CYS A 78 -5.33 -7.69 -10.34
CA CYS A 78 -6.35 -8.42 -9.58
C CYS A 78 -7.66 -8.72 -10.35
N TYR A 79 -7.69 -8.53 -11.68
CA TYR A 79 -8.80 -8.93 -12.56
C TYR A 79 -8.36 -9.84 -13.71
N SER A 80 -7.25 -10.57 -13.56
CA SER A 80 -6.79 -11.58 -14.51
C SER A 80 -6.69 -12.95 -13.84
#